data_AF-R1E6F6-F1
#
_entry.id   AF-R1E6F6-F1
#
_cell.length_a   1.000
_cell.length_b   1.000
_cell.length_c   1.000
_cell.angle_alpha   90.00
_cell.angle_beta   90.00
_cell.angle_gamma   90.00
#
_symmetry.space_group_name_H-M   'P 1'
#
loop_
_entity.id
_entity.type
_entity.pdbx_description
1 polymer ?
#
loop_
_entity_poly.entity_id
_entity_poly.type
_entity_poly.pdbx_seq_one_letter_code
_entity_poly.pdbx_strand_id
1 'polypeptide(L)'
;MTNELDKEEQNEELEMKKVRGLEKRLLCLVDRIKGFDLRNNEWCEFDVDDVSEPVWNDNALHQLVLSEGEKKLLVAFTQRDELDLPDFDDVILDKGKGIIILLAGPPGVGKTLTAESISERARVPLYSLRASDLGTDSNQVEATLKDALECCKLWNAVLLIDEADVFMEKRSADRLEQNELVSSESPDPSPVLAT
;
A
#
# COMPACT_ATOMS: atom_id res chain seq x y z
N MET A 1 -8.81 67.00 6.78
CA MET A 1 -8.52 66.21 7.99
C MET A 1 -9.71 65.35 8.43
N THR A 2 -10.96 65.83 8.38
CA THR A 2 -12.15 65.02 8.76
C THR A 2 -12.42 63.82 7.84
N ASN A 3 -12.14 63.94 6.55
CA ASN A 3 -12.48 62.91 5.54
C ASN A 3 -11.51 61.70 5.49
N GLU A 4 -10.40 61.76 6.23
CA GLU A 4 -9.42 60.66 6.33
C GLU A 4 -9.71 59.81 7.58
N LEU A 5 -10.04 60.46 8.70
CA LEU A 5 -10.47 59.80 9.94
C LEU A 5 -11.76 58.98 9.72
N ASP A 6 -12.74 59.54 9.00
CA ASP A 6 -14.00 58.84 8.68
C ASP A 6 -13.79 57.61 7.77
N LYS A 7 -12.71 57.57 6.99
CA LYS A 7 -12.37 56.42 6.13
C LYS A 7 -11.63 55.33 6.89
N GLU A 8 -10.80 55.70 7.86
CA GLU A 8 -10.10 54.76 8.73
C GLU A 8 -11.10 54.03 9.64
N GLU A 9 -12.03 54.74 10.28
CA GLU A 9 -13.08 54.12 11.11
C GLU A 9 -13.97 53.16 10.31
N GLN A 10 -14.35 53.53 9.08
CA GLN A 10 -15.14 52.66 8.21
C GLN A 10 -14.37 51.41 7.77
N ASN A 11 -13.05 51.51 7.61
CA ASN A 11 -12.20 50.38 7.22
C ASN A 11 -12.01 49.40 8.40
N GLU A 12 -11.83 49.92 9.62
CA GLU A 12 -11.75 49.11 10.84
C GLU A 12 -13.07 48.38 11.12
N GLU A 13 -14.21 49.05 10.95
CA GLU A 13 -15.53 48.42 11.12
C GLU A 13 -15.77 47.31 10.08
N LEU A 14 -15.31 47.50 8.84
CA LEU A 14 -15.40 46.50 7.77
C LEU A 14 -14.52 45.28 8.06
N GLU A 15 -13.29 45.48 8.53
CA GLU A 15 -12.38 44.41 8.92
C GLU A 15 -12.93 43.61 10.10
N MET A 16 -13.42 44.28 11.14
CA MET A 16 -14.05 43.61 12.29
C MET A 16 -15.27 42.78 11.88
N LYS A 17 -16.05 43.25 10.89
CA LYS A 17 -17.21 42.51 10.37
C LYS A 17 -16.79 41.28 9.55
N LYS A 18 -15.67 41.36 8.81
CA LYS A 18 -15.06 40.22 8.11
C LYS A 18 -14.53 39.18 9.10
N VAL A 19 -13.77 39.60 10.12
CA VAL A 19 -13.23 38.70 11.16
C VAL A 19 -14.36 37.97 11.86
N ARG A 20 -15.40 38.68 12.30
CA ARG A 20 -16.57 38.07 12.97
C ARG A 20 -17.36 37.14 12.04
N GLY A 21 -17.37 37.43 10.74
CA GLY A 21 -17.93 36.56 9.70
C GLY A 21 -17.11 35.29 9.50
N LEU A 22 -15.78 35.38 9.61
CA LEU A 22 -14.86 34.24 9.59
C LEU A 22 -15.00 33.38 10.84
N GLU A 23 -15.05 33.96 12.04
CA GLU A 23 -15.26 33.25 13.31
C GLU A 23 -16.56 32.42 13.30
N LYS A 24 -17.65 32.99 12.77
CA LYS A 24 -18.92 32.26 12.59
C LYS A 24 -18.82 31.11 11.59
N ARG A 25 -17.95 31.19 10.60
CA ARG A 25 -17.73 30.12 9.61
C ARG A 25 -16.79 29.05 10.15
N LEU A 26 -15.81 29.43 10.97
CA LEU A 26 -14.93 28.52 11.71
C LEU A 26 -15.72 27.62 12.68
N LEU A 27 -16.75 28.17 13.35
CA LEU A 27 -17.68 27.40 14.18
C LEU A 27 -18.48 26.31 13.44
N CYS A 28 -18.51 26.35 12.10
CA CYS A 28 -19.18 25.36 11.26
C CYS A 28 -18.20 24.38 10.58
N LEU A 29 -16.89 24.52 10.82
CA LEU A 29 -15.91 23.57 10.28
C LEU A 29 -15.88 22.32 11.14
N VAL A 30 -15.71 21.19 10.47
CA VAL A 30 -15.42 19.92 11.15
C VAL A 30 -13.96 20.02 11.62
N ASP A 31 -13.74 19.95 12.93
CA ASP A 31 -12.40 19.96 13.54
C ASP A 31 -11.65 18.66 13.30
N ARG A 32 -12.39 17.59 12.96
CA ARG A 32 -11.89 16.25 12.75
C ARG A 32 -12.29 15.66 11.42
N ILE A 33 -11.37 14.97 10.78
CA ILE A 33 -11.65 14.20 9.56
C ILE A 33 -11.40 12.73 9.81
N LYS A 34 -12.15 11.87 9.13
CA LYS A 34 -11.85 10.44 9.08
C LYS A 34 -10.73 10.19 8.08
N GLY A 35 -9.73 9.45 8.49
CA GLY A 35 -8.63 9.01 7.64
C GLY A 35 -8.26 7.56 7.93
N PHE A 36 -7.43 6.97 7.08
CA PHE A 36 -6.88 5.65 7.29
C PHE A 36 -5.44 5.77 7.78
N ASP A 37 -5.13 5.18 8.93
CA ASP A 37 -3.78 5.08 9.45
C ASP A 37 -3.06 3.90 8.80
N LEU A 38 -2.16 4.20 7.85
CA LEU A 38 -1.36 3.21 7.14
C LEU A 38 -0.39 2.44 8.03
N ARG A 39 -0.05 2.96 9.22
CA ARG A 39 0.86 2.28 10.16
C ARG A 39 0.13 1.19 10.94
N ASN A 40 -1.12 1.45 11.33
CA ASN A 40 -1.92 0.56 12.15
C ASN A 40 -3.00 -0.19 11.36
N ASN A 41 -3.16 0.13 10.07
CA ASN A 41 -4.18 -0.42 9.16
C ASN A 41 -5.62 -0.26 9.68
N GLU A 42 -5.95 0.91 10.24
CA GLU A 42 -7.26 1.19 10.81
C GLU A 42 -7.81 2.57 10.44
N TRP A 43 -9.13 2.72 10.51
CA TRP A 43 -9.80 4.00 10.31
C TRP A 43 -9.83 4.79 11.62
N CYS A 44 -9.31 6.02 11.58
CA CYS A 44 -9.22 6.91 12.74
C CYS A 44 -9.81 8.30 12.42
N GLU A 45 -9.97 9.11 13.47
CA GLU A 45 -10.26 10.54 13.36
C GLU A 45 -8.98 11.34 13.61
N PHE A 46 -8.70 12.31 12.75
CA PHE A 46 -7.53 13.18 12.80
C PHE A 46 -7.98 14.62 12.96
N ASP A 47 -7.30 15.38 13.81
CA ASP A 47 -7.54 16.82 13.92
C ASP A 47 -7.06 17.49 12.62
N VAL A 48 -7.91 18.35 12.03
CA VAL A 48 -7.66 18.96 10.71
C VAL A 48 -6.36 19.78 10.70
N ASP A 49 -5.99 20.36 11.84
CA ASP A 49 -4.78 21.16 11.99
C ASP A 49 -3.48 20.32 11.88
N ASP A 50 -3.56 19.00 12.11
CA ASP A 50 -2.42 18.08 12.00
C ASP A 50 -2.26 17.46 10.60
N VAL A 51 -3.21 17.73 9.70
CA VAL A 51 -3.21 17.19 8.33
C VAL A 51 -2.30 18.03 7.44
N SER A 52 -1.30 17.38 6.85
CA SER A 52 -0.36 18.02 5.93
C SER A 52 -0.01 17.09 4.77
N GLU A 53 0.58 17.65 3.72
CA GLU A 53 1.07 16.84 2.61
C GLU A 53 2.18 15.89 3.09
N PRO A 54 2.21 14.63 2.63
CA PRO A 54 3.26 13.69 2.97
C PRO A 54 4.65 14.21 2.60
N VAL A 55 5.61 14.07 3.51
CA VAL A 55 7.02 14.42 3.28
C VAL A 55 7.76 13.20 2.75
N TRP A 56 8.13 13.22 1.47
CA TRP A 56 8.81 12.11 0.79
C TRP A 56 10.34 12.21 0.92
N ASN A 57 11.00 11.06 1.04
CA ASN A 57 12.45 10.92 1.09
C ASN A 57 13.03 10.45 -0.25
N ASP A 58 13.35 11.39 -1.14
CA ASP A 58 13.95 11.10 -2.45
C ASP A 58 15.32 10.37 -2.35
N ASN A 59 15.98 10.40 -1.18
CA ASN A 59 17.27 9.75 -0.94
C ASN A 59 17.19 8.31 -0.45
N ALA A 60 16.00 7.79 -0.14
CA ALA A 60 15.83 6.44 0.46
C ALA A 60 16.50 5.35 -0.41
N LEU A 61 16.23 5.36 -1.72
CA LEU A 61 16.80 4.37 -2.65
C LEU A 61 18.34 4.45 -2.74
N HIS A 62 18.93 5.64 -2.58
CA HIS A 62 20.38 5.81 -2.64
C HIS A 62 21.10 5.17 -1.45
N GLN A 63 20.43 5.07 -0.29
CA GLN A 63 20.96 4.47 0.93
C GLN A 63 20.99 2.94 0.87
N LEU A 64 20.23 2.32 -0.04
CA LEU A 64 20.26 0.87 -0.23
C LEU A 64 21.61 0.40 -0.78
N VAL A 65 22.18 -0.61 -0.14
CA VAL A 65 23.39 -1.30 -0.60
C VAL A 65 22.99 -2.39 -1.59
N LEU A 66 22.56 -1.96 -2.78
CA LEU A 66 22.23 -2.82 -3.92
C LEU A 66 23.16 -2.51 -5.09
N SER A 67 23.37 -3.47 -5.97
CA SER A 67 24.09 -3.23 -7.22
C SER A 67 23.34 -2.23 -8.10
N GLU A 68 24.06 -1.53 -8.98
CA GLU A 68 23.45 -0.58 -9.91
C GLU A 68 22.41 -1.22 -10.83
N GLY A 69 22.57 -2.51 -11.17
CA GLY A 69 21.58 -3.25 -11.95
C GLY A 69 20.27 -3.45 -11.18
N GLU A 70 20.35 -3.85 -9.92
CA GLU A 70 19.18 -4.03 -9.04
C GLU A 70 18.47 -2.70 -8.79
N LYS A 71 19.22 -1.62 -8.51
CA LYS A 71 18.63 -0.29 -8.34
C LYS A 71 17.88 0.15 -9.59
N LYS A 72 18.47 0.00 -10.78
CA LYS A 72 17.80 0.34 -12.05
C LYS A 72 16.53 -0.46 -12.26
N LEU A 73 16.53 -1.75 -11.92
CA LEU A 73 15.33 -2.59 -12.00
C LEU A 73 14.22 -2.08 -11.08
N LEU A 74 14.56 -1.73 -9.82
CA LEU A 74 13.59 -1.16 -8.89
C LEU A 74 13.04 0.18 -9.40
N VAL A 75 13.89 1.05 -9.95
CA VAL A 75 13.46 2.31 -10.56
C VAL A 75 12.50 2.08 -11.72
N ALA A 76 12.77 1.10 -12.59
CA ALA A 76 11.89 0.77 -13.71
C ALA A 76 10.47 0.42 -13.24
N PHE A 77 10.31 -0.22 -12.08
CA PHE A 77 8.98 -0.52 -11.52
C PHE A 77 8.24 0.70 -10.96
N THR A 78 8.96 1.78 -10.62
CA THR A 78 8.38 3.02 -10.12
C THR A 78 7.87 3.97 -11.21
N GLN A 79 8.31 3.80 -12.46
CA GLN A 79 8.07 4.73 -13.57
C GLN A 79 7.00 4.24 -14.57
N ARG A 80 6.06 3.41 -14.13
CA ARG A 80 5.12 2.73 -15.05
C ARG A 80 4.20 3.66 -15.83
N ASP A 81 3.89 4.86 -15.32
CA ASP A 81 3.07 5.83 -16.06
C ASP A 81 3.84 6.51 -17.22
N GLU A 82 5.18 6.49 -17.20
CA GLU A 82 6.04 7.07 -18.26
C GLU A 82 6.63 6.02 -19.20
N LEU A 83 6.69 4.77 -18.74
CA LEU A 83 7.21 3.66 -19.51
C LEU A 83 6.08 3.11 -20.40
N ASP A 84 5.92 3.73 -21.57
CA ASP A 84 5.29 3.17 -22.78
C ASP A 84 6.04 1.87 -23.16
N LEU A 85 5.97 0.83 -22.32
CA LEU A 85 6.54 -0.49 -22.54
C LEU A 85 5.50 -1.26 -23.35
N PRO A 86 5.63 -1.36 -24.69
CA PRO A 86 4.58 -1.90 -25.55
C PRO A 86 4.44 -3.42 -25.45
N ASP A 87 5.20 -4.07 -24.56
CA ASP A 87 5.34 -5.52 -24.47
C ASP A 87 5.16 -6.08 -23.04
N PHE A 88 4.84 -5.24 -22.04
CA PHE A 88 4.53 -5.73 -20.68
C PHE A 88 3.03 -5.83 -20.41
N ASP A 89 2.19 -5.60 -21.42
CA ASP A 89 0.73 -5.63 -21.32
C ASP A 89 0.14 -6.87 -22.01
N ASP A 90 -0.53 -7.68 -21.21
CA ASP A 90 -1.65 -8.56 -21.55
C ASP A 90 -1.54 -9.37 -22.87
N VAL A 91 -0.77 -10.48 -22.83
CA VAL A 91 -1.10 -11.66 -23.69
C VAL A 91 -2.50 -12.20 -23.33
N ILE A 92 -2.97 -11.92 -22.11
CA ILE A 92 -4.30 -12.26 -21.62
C ILE A 92 -4.95 -10.97 -21.10
N LEU A 93 -6.04 -10.55 -21.73
CA LEU A 93 -6.89 -9.45 -21.24
C LEU A 93 -7.20 -9.64 -19.74
N ASP A 94 -6.95 -8.61 -18.93
CA ASP A 94 -7.11 -8.58 -17.47
C ASP A 94 -6.06 -9.35 -16.64
N LYS A 95 -4.93 -9.79 -17.23
CA LYS A 95 -3.85 -10.46 -16.49
C LYS A 95 -2.46 -9.96 -16.90
N GLY A 96 -1.90 -9.07 -16.09
CA GLY A 96 -0.53 -8.58 -16.29
C GLY A 96 -0.13 -7.35 -15.47
N LYS A 97 -1.09 -6.66 -14.83
CA LYS A 97 -0.87 -5.31 -14.28
C LYS A 97 -0.21 -5.25 -12.90
N GLY A 98 -0.05 -6.38 -12.22
CA GLY A 98 0.60 -6.47 -10.90
C GLY A 98 2.02 -7.00 -11.02
N ILE A 99 3.01 -6.29 -10.46
CA ILE A 99 4.34 -6.86 -10.25
C ILE A 99 4.43 -7.31 -8.80
N ILE A 100 4.87 -8.55 -8.63
CA ILE A 100 5.18 -9.12 -7.32
C ILE A 100 6.68 -9.26 -7.24
N ILE A 101 7.28 -8.65 -6.22
CA ILE A 101 8.72 -8.72 -5.94
C ILE A 101 8.91 -9.55 -4.68
N LEU A 102 9.65 -10.64 -4.79
CA LEU A 102 10.08 -11.43 -3.63
C LEU A 102 11.48 -10.96 -3.22
N LEU A 103 11.58 -10.35 -2.05
CA LEU A 103 12.86 -9.99 -1.44
C LEU A 103 13.26 -11.09 -0.44
N ALA A 104 14.28 -11.86 -0.78
CA ALA A 104 14.76 -12.97 0.05
C ALA A 104 16.22 -12.76 0.47
N GLY A 105 16.52 -13.08 1.73
CA GLY A 105 17.87 -12.97 2.27
C GLY A 105 17.90 -12.99 3.80
N PRO A 106 19.08 -13.03 4.42
CA PRO A 106 19.24 -13.01 5.87
C PRO A 106 18.53 -11.81 6.55
N PRO A 107 18.23 -11.87 7.86
CA PRO A 107 17.74 -10.71 8.60
C PRO A 107 18.77 -9.56 8.54
N GLY A 108 18.30 -8.32 8.46
CA GLY A 108 19.16 -7.12 8.47
C GLY A 108 19.74 -6.68 7.12
N VAL A 109 19.41 -7.34 6.00
CA VAL A 109 19.90 -6.94 4.65
C VAL A 109 19.05 -5.86 3.97
N GLY A 110 18.12 -5.22 4.69
CA GLY A 110 17.33 -4.11 4.16
C GLY A 110 16.16 -4.50 3.25
N LYS A 111 15.54 -5.68 3.45
CA LYS A 111 14.36 -6.12 2.67
C LYS A 111 13.17 -5.15 2.84
N THR A 112 12.74 -4.91 4.07
CA THR A 112 11.69 -3.94 4.41
C THR A 112 12.06 -2.55 3.92
N LEU A 113 13.30 -2.12 4.17
CA LEU A 113 13.84 -0.83 3.70
C LEU A 113 13.81 -0.69 2.18
N THR A 114 13.95 -1.79 1.44
CA THR A 114 13.86 -1.78 -0.02
C THR A 114 12.44 -1.47 -0.48
N ALA A 115 11.42 -2.06 0.14
CA ALA A 115 10.03 -1.75 -0.15
C ALA A 115 9.68 -0.29 0.20
N GLU A 116 10.11 0.18 1.37
CA GLU A 116 9.97 1.59 1.78
C GLU A 116 10.64 2.54 0.78
N SER A 117 11.86 2.22 0.33
CA SER A 117 12.57 3.05 -0.64
C SER A 117 11.86 3.12 -2.00
N ILE A 118 11.19 2.03 -2.39
CA ILE A 118 10.39 1.99 -3.62
C ILE A 118 9.15 2.87 -3.48
N SER A 119 8.41 2.78 -2.37
CA SER A 119 7.22 3.61 -2.13
C SER A 119 7.58 5.09 -2.02
N GLU A 120 8.67 5.43 -1.33
CA GLU A 120 9.19 6.80 -1.21
C GLU A 120 9.55 7.38 -2.58
N ARG A 121 10.27 6.61 -3.40
CA ARG A 121 10.63 7.05 -4.75
C ARG A 121 9.42 7.20 -5.67
N ALA A 122 8.47 6.27 -5.60
CA ALA A 122 7.25 6.32 -6.38
C ALA A 122 6.26 7.38 -5.86
N ARG A 123 6.49 7.95 -4.67
CA ARG A 123 5.61 8.91 -3.97
C ARG A 123 4.20 8.37 -3.81
N VAL A 124 4.12 7.11 -3.41
CA VAL A 124 2.88 6.41 -3.13
C VAL A 124 2.89 5.83 -1.72
N PRO A 125 1.71 5.62 -1.10
CA PRO A 125 1.64 5.01 0.22
C PRO A 125 2.28 3.61 0.26
N LEU A 126 2.83 3.25 1.42
CA LEU A 126 3.20 1.88 1.73
C LEU A 126 2.15 1.27 2.66
N TYR A 127 1.44 0.26 2.18
CA TYR A 127 0.54 -0.55 2.99
C TYR A 127 1.31 -1.77 3.49
N SER A 128 1.51 -1.90 4.80
CA SER A 128 2.28 -3.01 5.38
C SER A 128 1.37 -3.99 6.09
N LEU A 129 1.42 -5.26 5.70
CA LEU A 129 0.82 -6.38 6.41
C LEU A 129 1.93 -7.28 6.94
N ARG A 130 1.85 -7.66 8.21
CA ARG A 130 2.67 -8.75 8.74
C ARG A 130 1.95 -10.07 8.53
N ALA A 131 2.70 -11.15 8.42
CA ALA A 131 2.13 -12.50 8.39
C ALA A 131 1.18 -12.80 9.57
N SER A 132 1.41 -12.19 10.74
CA SER A 132 0.51 -12.28 11.89
C SER A 132 -0.88 -11.68 11.65
N ASP A 133 -0.97 -10.68 10.79
CA ASP A 133 -2.17 -9.87 10.58
C ASP A 133 -3.16 -10.58 9.63
N LEU A 134 -2.66 -11.53 8.83
CA LEU A 134 -3.47 -12.31 7.88
C LEU A 134 -4.38 -13.34 8.57
N GLY A 135 -4.09 -13.69 9.84
CA GLY A 135 -4.79 -14.74 10.57
C GLY A 135 -4.27 -16.15 10.25
N THR A 136 -4.94 -17.15 10.83
CA THR A 136 -4.53 -18.57 10.72
C THR A 136 -5.45 -19.41 9.84
N ASP A 137 -6.69 -18.95 9.60
CA ASP A 137 -7.66 -19.64 8.77
C ASP A 137 -7.61 -19.13 7.32
N SER A 138 -7.83 -20.02 6.36
CA SER A 138 -7.75 -19.68 4.93
C SER A 138 -8.75 -18.58 4.54
N ASN A 139 -9.95 -18.55 5.14
CA ASN A 139 -10.95 -17.55 4.77
C ASN A 139 -10.59 -16.16 5.30
N GLN A 140 -9.98 -16.09 6.49
CA GLN A 140 -9.51 -14.82 7.07
C GLN A 140 -8.35 -14.23 6.27
N VAL A 141 -7.42 -15.10 5.85
CA VAL A 141 -6.29 -14.70 5.01
C VAL A 141 -6.78 -14.15 3.68
N GLU A 142 -7.72 -14.84 3.03
CA GLU A 142 -8.31 -14.39 1.76
C GLU A 142 -9.01 -13.04 1.90
N ALA A 143 -9.85 -12.86 2.94
CA ALA A 143 -10.54 -11.61 3.19
C ALA A 143 -9.56 -10.45 3.44
N THR A 144 -8.58 -10.65 4.33
CA THR A 144 -7.60 -9.63 4.69
C THR A 144 -6.73 -9.21 3.50
N LEU A 145 -6.25 -10.18 2.71
CA LEU A 145 -5.49 -9.89 1.49
C LEU A 145 -6.34 -9.16 0.46
N LYS A 146 -7.61 -9.54 0.30
CA LYS A 146 -8.52 -8.89 -0.64
C LYS A 146 -8.73 -7.42 -0.27
N ASP A 147 -9.05 -7.14 1.00
CA ASP A 147 -9.28 -5.78 1.49
C ASP A 147 -8.02 -4.92 1.32
N ALA A 148 -6.84 -5.45 1.64
CA ALA A 148 -5.58 -4.75 1.47
C ALA A 148 -5.25 -4.47 0.00
N LEU A 149 -5.47 -5.44 -0.90
CA LEU A 149 -5.29 -5.26 -2.34
C LEU A 149 -6.28 -4.22 -2.91
N GLU A 150 -7.52 -4.21 -2.45
CA GLU A 150 -8.52 -3.20 -2.83
C GLU A 150 -8.09 -1.79 -2.38
N CYS A 151 -7.61 -1.64 -1.13
CA CYS A 151 -7.06 -0.38 -0.63
C CYS A 151 -5.86 0.08 -1.46
N CYS A 152 -4.92 -0.83 -1.74
CA CYS A 152 -3.74 -0.51 -2.54
C CYS A 152 -4.09 -0.08 -3.96
N LYS A 153 -5.09 -0.72 -4.57
CA LYS A 153 -5.59 -0.33 -5.88
C LYS A 153 -6.20 1.08 -5.87
N LEU A 154 -6.95 1.43 -4.82
CA LEU A 154 -7.59 2.74 -4.68
C LEU A 154 -6.58 3.86 -4.43
N TRP A 155 -5.52 3.59 -3.66
CA TRP A 155 -4.51 4.59 -3.28
C TRP A 155 -3.26 4.57 -4.14
N ASN A 156 -3.22 3.71 -5.17
CA ASN A 156 -2.02 3.44 -5.96
C ASN A 156 -0.81 3.06 -5.08
N ALA A 157 -1.04 2.27 -4.03
CA ALA A 157 -0.04 1.99 -2.99
C ALA A 157 0.82 0.76 -3.30
N VAL A 158 1.99 0.70 -2.66
CA VAL A 158 2.80 -0.52 -2.57
C VAL A 158 2.29 -1.36 -1.41
N LEU A 159 1.95 -2.63 -1.67
CA LEU A 159 1.65 -3.62 -0.64
C LEU A 159 2.92 -4.37 -0.23
N LEU A 160 3.31 -4.25 1.03
CA LEU A 160 4.37 -5.03 1.65
C LEU A 160 3.75 -6.12 2.52
N ILE A 161 4.12 -7.37 2.27
CA ILE A 161 3.84 -8.50 3.15
C ILE A 161 5.15 -8.89 3.84
N ASP A 162 5.29 -8.54 5.12
CA ASP A 162 6.49 -8.82 5.91
C ASP A 162 6.37 -10.15 6.68
N GLU A 163 7.51 -10.80 6.94
CA GLU A 163 7.62 -12.08 7.65
C GLU A 163 6.77 -13.22 7.05
N ALA A 164 6.56 -13.21 5.72
CA ALA A 164 5.75 -14.20 5.01
C ALA A 164 6.28 -15.66 5.12
N ASP A 165 7.55 -15.85 5.47
CA ASP A 165 8.16 -17.15 5.73
C ASP A 165 7.54 -17.84 6.97
N VAL A 166 7.24 -17.09 8.02
CA VAL A 166 6.53 -17.60 9.22
C VAL A 166 5.14 -18.16 8.87
N PHE A 167 4.49 -17.55 7.87
CA PHE A 167 3.20 -18.03 7.37
C PHE A 167 3.33 -19.34 6.57
N MET A 168 4.43 -19.51 5.82
CA MET A 168 4.67 -20.73 5.02
C MET A 168 5.03 -21.95 5.88
N GLU A 169 5.71 -21.77 7.02
CA GLU A 169 6.08 -22.88 7.92
C GLU A 169 4.87 -23.58 8.56
N LYS A 170 3.81 -22.84 8.93
CA LYS A 170 2.58 -23.44 9.51
C LYS A 170 1.90 -24.45 8.57
N ARG A 171 2.02 -24.28 7.24
CA ARG A 171 1.50 -25.25 6.27
C ARG A 171 2.27 -26.58 6.23
N SER A 172 3.52 -26.60 6.68
CA SER A 172 4.36 -27.80 6.64
C SER A 172 4.09 -28.77 7.80
N ALA A 173 3.70 -28.26 8.97
CA ALA A 173 3.43 -29.09 10.14
C ALA A 173 2.06 -29.81 10.07
N ASP A 174 1.03 -29.17 9.52
CA ASP A 174 -0.36 -29.68 9.58
C ASP A 174 -0.78 -30.55 8.38
N ARG A 175 0.10 -30.80 7.38
CA ARG A 175 -0.30 -31.50 6.13
C ARG A 175 0.55 -32.70 5.70
N LEU A 176 1.45 -33.20 6.54
CA LEU A 176 2.11 -34.48 6.24
C LEU A 176 1.12 -35.67 6.20
N GLU A 177 -0.08 -35.56 6.77
CA GLU A 177 -1.11 -36.61 6.72
C GLU A 177 -2.13 -36.49 5.57
N GLN A 178 -2.16 -35.39 4.79
CA GLN A 178 -3.17 -35.23 3.72
C GLN A 178 -2.70 -35.64 2.32
N ASN A 179 -1.43 -35.96 2.12
CA ASN A 179 -0.90 -36.34 0.80
C ASN A 179 -0.71 -37.86 0.60
N GLU A 180 -1.00 -38.71 1.61
CA GLU A 180 -0.98 -40.18 1.42
C GLU A 180 -2.28 -40.75 0.79
N LEU A 181 -3.40 -40.02 0.84
CA LEU A 181 -4.71 -40.52 0.41
C LEU A 181 -5.05 -40.36 -1.08
N VAL A 182 -4.16 -39.81 -1.91
CA VAL A 182 -4.40 -39.62 -3.36
C VAL A 182 -3.49 -40.51 -4.24
N SER A 183 -2.71 -41.42 -3.65
CA SER A 183 -1.77 -42.28 -4.39
C SER A 183 -2.22 -43.73 -4.59
N SER A 184 -3.39 -44.13 -4.08
CA SER A 184 -3.85 -45.53 -4.14
C SER A 184 -5.23 -45.67 -4.75
N GLU A 185 -5.43 -45.20 -5.97
CA GLU A 185 -6.52 -45.68 -6.83
C GLU A 185 -6.21 -45.35 -8.31
N SER A 186 -5.29 -46.12 -8.89
CA SER A 186 -5.25 -46.27 -10.35
C SER A 186 -6.10 -47.49 -10.72
N PRO A 187 -7.21 -47.34 -11.47
CA PRO A 187 -7.89 -48.49 -12.05
C PRO A 187 -7.05 -49.05 -13.20
N ASP A 188 -6.73 -50.33 -13.07
CA ASP A 188 -6.02 -51.17 -14.05
C ASP A 188 -6.75 -51.20 -15.42
N PRO A 189 -6.08 -50.91 -16.55
CA PRO A 189 -6.66 -51.11 -17.87
C PRO A 189 -6.56 -52.60 -18.29
N SER A 190 -7.71 -53.30 -18.28
CA SER A 190 -7.85 -54.67 -18.79
C SER A 190 -7.30 -54.86 -20.22
N PRO A 191 -6.77 -56.05 -20.55
CA PRO A 191 -5.92 -56.27 -21.72
C PRO A 191 -6.68 -56.44 -23.04
N VAL A 192 -6.00 -56.02 -24.10
CA VAL A 192 -6.31 -56.24 -25.52
C VAL A 192 -6.42 -57.74 -25.81
N LEU A 193 -7.53 -58.18 -26.41
CA LEU A 193 -7.61 -59.45 -27.12
C LEU A 193 -7.71 -59.18 -28.63
N ALA A 194 -6.65 -59.57 -29.34
CA ALA A 194 -6.69 -59.76 -30.78
C ALA A 194 -7.50 -61.03 -31.10
N THR A 195 -8.38 -60.94 -32.09
CA THR A 195 -8.79 -62.08 -32.92
C THR A 195 -9.08 -61.56 -34.31
#